data_AF-A0A251Q387-F1
#
_entry.id   AF-A0A251Q387-F1
#
_cell.length_a   1.000
_cell.length_b   1.000
_cell.length_c   1.000
_cell.angle_alpha   90.00
_cell.angle_beta   90.00
_cell.angle_gamma   90.00
#
_symmetry.space_group_name_H-M   'P 1'
#
loop_
_entity.id
_entity.type
_entity.pdbx_description
1 polymer ?
#
loop_
_entity_poly.entity_id
_entity_poly.type
_entity_poly.pdbx_seq_one_letter_code
_entity_poly.pdbx_strand_id
1 'polypeptide(L)'
;MLKDRTGYPIVEPAHMVQSWRNHQFMLHSIPVLSGANRVIVSPFFLLPGRHLNQDIPYLTAEAAKEHPGVSYIVTTPLGLHPLLVI
;
A
#
# COMPACT_ATOMS: atom_id res chain seq x y z
N MET A 1 11.23 -0.11 -14.41
CA MET A 1 10.05 0.10 -13.51
C MET A 1 10.52 0.08 -12.04
N LEU A 2 9.66 0.34 -11.05
CA LEU A 2 10.07 0.49 -9.63
C LEU A 2 10.87 -0.73 -9.10
N LYS A 3 10.51 -1.94 -9.53
CA LYS A 3 11.24 -3.19 -9.26
C LYS A 3 12.73 -3.12 -9.67
N ASP A 4 13.01 -2.65 -10.88
CA ASP A 4 14.37 -2.55 -11.44
C ASP A 4 15.24 -1.47 -10.77
N ARG A 5 14.62 -0.56 -9.98
CA ARG A 5 15.30 0.61 -9.38
C ARG A 5 15.48 0.51 -7.88
N THR A 6 14.86 -0.45 -7.20
CA THR A 6 14.77 -0.49 -5.73
C THR A 6 15.39 -1.72 -5.08
N GLY A 7 15.74 -2.76 -5.86
CA GLY A 7 16.28 -4.01 -5.35
C GLY A 7 15.27 -4.89 -4.61
N TYR A 8 14.00 -4.48 -4.50
CA TYR A 8 12.95 -5.31 -3.91
C TYR A 8 12.56 -6.43 -4.89
N PRO A 9 12.56 -7.70 -4.46
CA PRO A 9 12.28 -8.84 -5.34
C PRO A 9 10.81 -8.90 -5.78
N ILE A 10 9.90 -8.34 -4.96
CA ILE A 10 8.46 -8.32 -5.18
C ILE A 10 8.00 -6.87 -5.10
N VAL A 11 7.36 -6.38 -6.16
CA VAL A 11 6.79 -5.04 -6.24
C VAL A 11 5.50 -5.14 -7.04
N GLU A 12 4.36 -4.94 -6.37
CA GLU A 12 3.03 -5.09 -6.94
C GLU A 12 2.26 -3.77 -6.86
N PRO A 13 1.57 -3.33 -7.92
CA PRO A 13 0.64 -2.22 -7.83
C PRO A 13 -0.65 -2.64 -7.09
N ALA A 14 -1.21 -1.70 -6.34
CA ALA A 14 -2.52 -1.85 -5.69
C ALA A 14 -3.33 -0.57 -5.91
N HIS A 15 -4.63 -0.74 -6.16
CA HIS A 15 -5.54 0.37 -6.46
C HIS A 15 -6.69 0.40 -5.44
N MET A 16 -6.93 1.58 -4.87
CA MET A 16 -8.15 1.84 -4.12
C MET A 16 -9.24 2.29 -5.11
N VAL A 17 -10.34 1.55 -5.17
CA VAL A 17 -11.50 1.93 -5.99
C VAL A 17 -12.66 2.22 -5.06
N GLN A 18 -13.25 3.40 -5.19
CA GLN A 18 -14.52 3.70 -4.55
C GLN A 18 -15.63 3.10 -5.43
N SER A 19 -16.16 1.95 -5.00
CA SER A 19 -17.37 1.40 -5.60
C SER A 19 -18.60 1.91 -4.87
N TRP A 20 -19.74 2.02 -5.55
CA TRP A 20 -21.02 2.46 -4.98
C TRP A 20 -21.49 1.62 -3.78
N ARG A 21 -20.85 0.46 -3.53
CA ARG A 21 -21.28 -0.50 -2.52
C ARG A 21 -20.31 -0.75 -1.37
N ASN A 22 -19.09 -0.19 -1.34
CA ASN A 22 -18.15 -0.12 -0.21
C ASN A 22 -16.76 0.40 -0.68
N HIS A 23 -15.97 0.99 0.23
CA HIS A 23 -14.53 1.26 0.02
C HIS A 23 -13.76 -0.08 -0.01
N GLN A 24 -13.83 -0.80 -1.13
CA GLN A 24 -13.00 -1.97 -1.34
C GLN A 24 -11.63 -1.49 -1.80
N PHE A 25 -10.69 -1.47 -0.87
CA PHE A 25 -9.29 -1.43 -1.22
C PHE A 25 -8.94 -2.82 -1.74
N MET A 26 -8.67 -2.91 -3.04
CA MET A 26 -8.33 -4.16 -3.69
C MET A 26 -6.90 -4.53 -3.30
N LEU A 27 -6.73 -5.05 -2.08
CA LEU A 27 -5.53 -5.75 -1.61
C LEU A 27 -5.55 -7.23 -2.03
N HIS A 28 -6.24 -7.57 -3.11
CA HIS A 28 -6.20 -8.92 -3.69
C HIS A 28 -4.78 -9.38 -4.06
N SER A 29 -3.80 -8.48 -3.95
CA SER A 29 -2.38 -8.67 -4.22
C SER A 29 -1.48 -8.32 -3.03
N ILE A 30 -1.94 -8.37 -1.76
CA ILE A 30 -0.94 -8.64 -0.70
C ILE A 30 -0.15 -9.85 -1.20
N PRO A 31 1.19 -9.87 -1.08
CA PRO A 31 2.05 -10.94 -1.60
C PRO A 31 1.85 -12.32 -0.95
N VAL A 32 0.61 -12.61 -0.51
CA VAL A 32 0.00 -13.88 -0.12
C VAL A 32 0.41 -15.06 -0.99
N LEU A 33 0.84 -14.83 -2.23
CA LEU A 33 1.27 -15.90 -3.14
C LEU A 33 2.79 -15.98 -3.37
N SER A 34 3.62 -15.13 -2.75
CA SER A 34 5.03 -14.98 -3.17
C SER A 34 6.08 -15.05 -2.06
N GLY A 35 5.71 -15.43 -0.83
CA GLY A 35 6.67 -15.79 0.22
C GLY A 35 7.39 -14.60 0.88
N ALA A 36 6.80 -13.41 0.88
CA ALA A 36 7.35 -12.25 1.58
C ALA A 36 7.10 -12.33 3.10
N ASN A 37 8.13 -12.12 3.92
CA ASN A 37 7.99 -12.01 5.38
C ASN A 37 7.68 -10.57 5.86
N ARG A 38 7.83 -9.59 4.95
CA ARG A 38 7.58 -8.17 5.23
C ARG A 38 6.96 -7.47 4.03
N VAL A 39 5.91 -6.68 4.28
CA VAL A 39 5.21 -5.87 3.26
C VAL A 39 5.37 -4.39 3.57
N ILE A 40 5.72 -3.61 2.56
CA ILE A 40 5.79 -2.14 2.63
C ILE A 40 4.68 -1.59 1.75
N VAL A 41 3.64 -1.05 2.37
CA VAL A 41 2.56 -0.35 1.66
C VAL A 41 3.00 1.09 1.48
N SER A 42 3.28 1.48 0.23
CA SER A 42 3.71 2.84 -0.13
C SER A 42 2.57 3.58 -0.83
N PRO A 43 1.80 4.43 -0.13
CA PRO A 43 0.67 5.13 -0.74
C PRO A 43 1.13 6.16 -1.78
N PHE A 44 0.70 6.00 -3.03
CA PHE A 44 0.97 6.95 -4.11
C PHE A 44 -0.03 8.13 -4.06
N PHE A 45 0.07 8.93 -3.00
CA PHE A 45 -0.76 10.12 -2.76
C PHE A 45 0.14 11.34 -2.57
N LEU A 46 -0.30 12.50 -3.05
CA LEU A 46 0.43 13.76 -2.91
C LEU A 46 0.29 14.37 -1.52
N LEU A 47 -0.93 14.38 -0.97
CA LEU A 47 -1.25 15.06 0.29
C LEU A 47 -1.92 14.11 1.28
N PRO A 48 -1.77 14.35 2.60
CA PRO A 48 -2.51 13.62 3.61
C PRO A 48 -4.03 13.82 3.46
N GLY A 49 -4.81 12.83 3.84
CA GLY A 49 -6.27 12.86 3.75
C GLY A 49 -6.90 11.65 4.43
N ARG A 50 -8.24 11.60 4.47
CA ARG A 50 -9.02 10.53 5.13
C ARG A 50 -8.51 9.13 4.76
N HIS A 51 -8.26 8.89 3.48
CA HIS A 51 -7.80 7.60 2.98
C HIS A 51 -6.46 7.16 3.56
N LEU A 52 -5.52 8.08 3.75
CA LEU A 52 -4.19 7.77 4.29
C LEU A 52 -4.22 7.57 5.80
N ASN A 53 -5.08 8.31 6.50
CA ASN A 53 -5.13 8.30 7.96
C ASN A 53 -6.03 7.19 8.53
N GLN A 54 -6.98 6.69 7.74
CA GLN A 54 -8.01 5.76 8.21
C GLN A 54 -8.10 4.53 7.31
N ASP A 55 -8.43 4.72 6.04
CA ASP A 55 -8.83 3.61 5.17
C ASP A 55 -7.65 2.67 4.85
N ILE A 56 -6.52 3.19 4.39
CA ILE A 56 -5.34 2.38 4.03
C ILE A 56 -4.77 1.63 5.25
N PRO A 57 -4.54 2.28 6.42
CA PRO A 57 -4.12 1.57 7.61
C PRO A 57 -5.11 0.48 8.04
N TYR A 58 -6.41 0.78 8.05
CA TYR A 58 -7.45 -0.17 8.41
C TYR A 58 -7.46 -1.39 7.46
N LEU A 59 -7.47 -1.15 6.15
CA LEU A 59 -7.55 -2.21 5.14
C LEU A 59 -6.28 -3.06 5.11
N THR A 60 -5.11 -2.44 5.32
CA THR A 60 -3.85 -3.17 5.46
C THR A 60 -3.87 -4.05 6.72
N ALA A 61 -4.39 -3.55 7.83
CA ALA A 61 -4.51 -4.31 9.07
C ALA A 61 -5.49 -5.49 8.94
N GLU A 62 -6.65 -5.28 8.30
CA GLU A 62 -7.61 -6.37 8.05
C GLU A 62 -7.00 -7.47 7.19
N ALA A 63 -6.34 -7.12 6.09
CA ALA A 63 -5.71 -8.09 5.21
C ALA A 63 -4.50 -8.79 5.87
N ALA A 64 -3.78 -8.12 6.78
CA ALA A 64 -2.71 -8.75 7.55
C ALA A 64 -3.21 -9.82 8.54
N LYS A 65 -4.48 -9.79 8.97
CA LYS A 65 -5.05 -10.84 9.84
C LYS A 65 -5.05 -12.22 9.17
N GLU A 66 -5.12 -12.26 7.84
CA GLU A 66 -5.05 -13.50 7.06
C GLU A 66 -3.61 -14.07 6.99
N HIS A 67 -2.60 -13.28 7.40
CA HIS A 67 -1.17 -13.62 7.30
C HIS A 67 -0.39 -13.29 8.59
N PRO A 68 -0.64 -14.00 9.70
CA PRO A 68 -0.06 -13.66 11.01
C PRO A 68 1.48 -13.75 11.09
N GLY A 69 2.14 -14.42 10.13
CA GLY A 69 3.61 -14.49 10.04
C GLY A 69 4.27 -13.38 9.22
N VAL A 70 3.48 -12.45 8.67
CA VAL A 70 3.96 -11.39 7.79
C VAL A 70 3.87 -10.05 8.49
N SER A 71 5.01 -9.39 8.66
CA SER A 71 5.05 -8.02 9.18
C SER A 71 4.67 -7.01 8.08
N TYR A 72 4.05 -5.89 8.45
CA TYR A 72 3.72 -4.84 7.49
C TYR A 72 4.00 -3.44 8.05
N ILE A 73 4.25 -2.50 7.15
CA ILE A 73 4.29 -1.06 7.44
C ILE A 73 3.51 -0.30 6.37
N VAL A 74 2.85 0.78 6.77
CA VAL A 74 2.27 1.78 5.85
C VAL A 74 3.14 3.03 5.94
N THR A 75 3.68 3.49 4.81
CA THR A 75 4.54 4.68 4.78
C THR A 75 3.72 5.97 4.72
N THR A 76 4.40 7.10 4.90
CA THR A 76 3.83 8.41 4.60
C THR A 76 3.52 8.55 3.11
N PRO A 77 2.58 9.43 2.73
CA PRO A 77 2.41 9.84 1.34
C PRO A 77 3.67 10.53 0.82
N LEU A 78 3.72 10.78 -0.50
CA LEU A 78 4.83 11.48 -1.15
C LEU A 78 5.04 12.88 -0.58
N GLY A 79 3.95 13.57 -0.22
CA GLY A 79 4.02 14.92 0.32
C GLY A 79 4.50 15.94 -0.71
N LEU A 80 4.91 17.09 -0.19
CA LEU A 80 5.54 18.18 -0.96
C LEU A 80 7.03 17.87 -1.15
N HIS A 81 7.34 16.85 -1.93
CA HIS A 81 8.72 16.49 -2.24
C HIS A 81 9.32 17.47 -3.28
N PRO A 82 10.59 17.92 -3.17
CA PRO A 82 11.19 18.86 -4.12
C PRO A 82 11.14 18.41 -5.59
N LEU A 83 11.15 17.11 -5.84
CA LEU A 83 11.01 16.52 -7.19
C LEU A 83 9.57 16.58 -7.76
N LEU A 84 8.59 17.01 -6.96
CA LEU A 84 7.18 17.15 -7.34
C LEU A 84 6.74 18.62 -7.41
N VAL A 85 7.65 19.55 -7.08
CA VAL A 85 7.41 20.99 -7.24
C VAL A 85 7.80 21.37 -8.66
N ILE A 86 6.90 22.06 -9.36
CA ILE A 86 7.08 22.56 -10.73
C ILE A 86 7.80 23.91 -10.70
#